data_AF-A0A919AGL4-F1
#
_entry.id   AF-A0A919AGL4-F1
#
_cell.length_a   1.000
_cell.length_b   1.000
_cell.length_c   1.000
_cell.angle_alpha   90.00
_cell.angle_beta   90.00
_cell.angle_gamma   90.00
#
_symmetry.space_group_name_H-M   'P 1'
#
loop_
_entity.id
_entity.type
_entity.pdbx_description
1 polymer ?
#
loop_
_entity_poly.entity_id
_entity_poly.type
_entity_poly.pdbx_seq_one_letter_code
_entity_poly.pdbx_strand_id
1 'polypeptide(L)'
;MSGSWDGSGWRSDTVPRAPLDDEARSRLDLPATLRPIPDEGVVQRPVFDPALKQYSNAYRATDPHFTDADAERAWRTTRRTAIDIVLSALSDSPWADSLVLRGSVLLRAWFGNVAREPGDLDFVVVPQSWRIDEARTETMLTGLARAAEAAAERAGGTIRFIAAEVASDDIWTYDRVPGRRLVLPWTCDGLPGGLVQMDFVFNEHLPVAPEPTLLRMEPGGADIAVHAVTPELSLAWKLMWLLTDAYPQGKDLYDAVLLAEHTPLRYELLRQVMLDGEPSEGSRPVGLREISALAATVEWNHFRTEYPDIPGSEAGFVDRLVTTLAPTFAADVPAADADGEYARHARWLEPRTREYRELLRRKSMRTVQKRMNEDGIPVVAVIVITRELLGPDRHSVEDARAVVFADPAWKRLADLYRRAGGWLDRELEGLQGQGRRP
;
A
#
# COMPACT_ATOMS: atom_id res chain seq x y z
N MET A 1 -18.34 22.99 -23.16
CA MET A 1 -19.21 23.15 -21.98
C MET A 1 -18.44 22.66 -20.76
N SER A 2 -18.00 23.56 -19.88
CA SER A 2 -17.43 23.19 -18.59
C SER A 2 -18.50 22.43 -17.80
N GLY A 3 -18.28 21.14 -17.53
CA GLY A 3 -19.24 20.33 -16.76
C GLY A 3 -19.57 20.99 -15.42
N SER A 4 -20.81 20.85 -14.95
CA SER A 4 -21.19 21.27 -13.60
C SER A 4 -20.70 20.24 -12.59
N TRP A 5 -20.37 20.71 -11.38
CA TRP A 5 -20.12 19.84 -10.24
C TRP A 5 -21.38 19.11 -9.75
N ASP A 6 -22.56 19.61 -10.07
CA ASP A 6 -23.82 18.95 -9.69
C ASP A 6 -24.00 17.62 -10.44
N GLY A 7 -24.04 16.53 -9.67
CA GLY A 7 -24.14 15.16 -10.21
C GLY A 7 -22.80 14.58 -10.68
N SER A 8 -21.68 15.30 -10.51
CA SER A 8 -20.34 14.78 -10.78
C SER A 8 -19.86 13.87 -9.65
N GLY A 9 -19.17 12.79 -10.01
CA GLY A 9 -18.59 11.83 -9.06
C GLY A 9 -17.68 10.84 -9.76
N TRP A 10 -17.29 9.76 -9.06
CA TRP A 10 -16.32 8.80 -9.61
C TRP A 10 -16.80 8.04 -10.85
N ARG A 11 -18.12 8.05 -11.11
CA ARG A 11 -18.74 7.43 -12.30
C ARG A 11 -18.90 8.39 -13.48
N SER A 12 -18.48 9.65 -13.33
CA SER A 12 -18.53 10.62 -14.42
C SER A 12 -17.45 10.34 -15.45
N ASP A 13 -17.72 10.66 -16.72
CA ASP A 13 -16.73 10.46 -17.78
C ASP A 13 -15.53 11.42 -17.67
N THR A 14 -15.74 12.59 -17.07
CA THR A 14 -14.72 13.64 -16.89
C THR A 14 -14.87 14.34 -15.54
N VAL A 15 -13.75 14.85 -15.02
CA VAL A 15 -13.74 15.77 -13.88
C VAL A 15 -14.09 17.18 -14.38
N PRO A 16 -15.04 17.88 -13.74
CA PRO A 16 -15.32 19.27 -14.07
C PRO A 16 -14.09 20.17 -13.97
N ARG A 17 -13.94 21.07 -14.94
CA ARG A 17 -12.80 22.00 -15.02
C ARG A 17 -13.02 23.28 -14.20
N ALA A 18 -14.26 23.53 -13.79
CA ALA A 18 -14.60 24.70 -12.99
C ALA A 18 -13.87 24.61 -11.63
N PRO A 19 -13.24 25.69 -11.15
CA PRO A 19 -12.63 25.71 -9.82
C PRO A 19 -13.64 25.25 -8.76
N LEU A 20 -13.16 24.45 -7.80
CA LEU A 20 -13.92 24.04 -6.62
C LEU A 20 -13.74 25.09 -5.53
N ASP A 21 -14.80 25.83 -5.21
CA ASP A 21 -14.85 26.62 -3.99
C ASP A 21 -15.11 25.73 -2.76
N ASP A 22 -14.89 26.30 -1.57
CA ASP A 22 -14.98 25.56 -0.30
C ASP A 22 -16.40 25.11 0.02
N GLU A 23 -17.41 25.87 -0.43
CA GLU A 23 -18.83 25.54 -0.23
C GLU A 23 -19.23 24.32 -1.06
N ALA A 24 -18.90 24.31 -2.36
CA ALA A 24 -19.13 23.19 -3.25
C ALA A 24 -18.37 21.94 -2.80
N ARG A 25 -17.11 22.11 -2.36
CA ARG A 25 -16.28 21.00 -1.85
C ARG A 25 -16.91 20.37 -0.62
N SER A 26 -17.34 21.17 0.36
CA SER A 26 -17.99 20.68 1.57
C SER A 26 -19.34 20.02 1.28
N ARG A 27 -20.16 20.62 0.41
CA ARG A 27 -21.47 20.08 0.01
C ARG A 27 -21.36 18.73 -0.70
N LEU A 28 -20.33 18.55 -1.51
CA LEU A 28 -20.10 17.33 -2.31
C LEU A 28 -19.18 16.32 -1.62
N ASP A 29 -18.68 16.65 -0.43
CA ASP A 29 -17.76 15.83 0.36
C ASP A 29 -16.53 15.38 -0.47
N LEU A 30 -15.84 16.37 -1.05
CA LEU A 30 -14.67 16.19 -1.91
C LEU A 30 -13.38 16.59 -1.19
N PRO A 31 -12.23 15.95 -1.49
CA PRO A 31 -10.95 16.30 -0.86
C PRO A 31 -10.43 17.67 -1.31
N ALA A 32 -9.67 18.34 -0.44
CA ALA A 32 -8.97 19.58 -0.77
C ALA A 32 -7.88 19.38 -1.85
N THR A 33 -7.37 18.15 -1.95
CA THR A 33 -6.37 17.74 -2.95
C THR A 33 -6.96 17.50 -4.34
N LEU A 34 -8.30 17.46 -4.50
CA LEU A 34 -8.92 17.44 -5.83
C LEU A 34 -8.87 18.83 -6.46
N ARG A 35 -7.86 19.05 -7.31
CA ARG A 35 -7.63 20.30 -8.02
C ARG A 35 -7.64 20.09 -9.54
N PRO A 36 -8.76 20.38 -10.22
CA PRO A 36 -8.83 20.28 -11.67
C PRO A 36 -7.94 21.32 -12.36
N ILE A 37 -7.45 20.96 -13.54
CA ILE A 37 -6.70 21.86 -14.42
C ILE A 37 -7.71 22.68 -15.24
N PRO A 38 -7.72 24.03 -15.13
CA PRO A 38 -8.73 24.88 -15.76
C PRO A 38 -8.37 25.20 -17.23
N ASP A 39 -8.03 24.19 -18.03
CA ASP A 39 -7.65 24.33 -19.44
C ASP A 39 -8.64 23.62 -20.38
N GLU A 40 -9.04 24.28 -21.47
CA GLU A 40 -10.04 23.73 -22.38
C GLU A 40 -9.55 22.55 -23.24
N GLY A 41 -8.24 22.47 -23.50
CA GLY A 41 -7.59 21.40 -24.27
C GLY A 41 -7.23 20.17 -23.44
N VAL A 42 -7.54 20.20 -22.13
CA VAL A 42 -7.23 19.14 -21.18
C VAL A 42 -8.48 18.38 -20.76
N VAL A 43 -8.36 17.06 -20.70
CA VAL A 43 -9.36 16.16 -20.13
C VAL A 43 -8.75 15.40 -18.95
N GLN A 44 -9.36 15.53 -17.78
CA GLN A 44 -9.09 14.68 -16.62
C GLN A 44 -10.29 13.79 -16.35
N ARG A 45 -10.04 12.54 -15.97
CA ARG A 45 -11.10 11.58 -15.60
C ARG A 45 -11.06 11.31 -14.10
N PRO A 46 -12.19 11.01 -13.46
CA PRO A 46 -12.16 10.59 -12.08
C PRO A 46 -11.65 9.14 -12.01
N VAL A 47 -10.78 8.86 -11.06
CA VAL A 47 -10.32 7.50 -10.74
C VAL A 47 -10.53 7.26 -9.27
N PHE A 48 -11.17 6.13 -8.95
CA PHE A 48 -11.36 5.68 -7.58
C PHE A 48 -10.01 5.54 -6.87
N ASP A 49 -9.90 6.13 -5.68
CA ASP A 49 -8.72 6.13 -4.84
C ASP A 49 -9.12 5.60 -3.45
N PRO A 50 -8.73 4.36 -3.09
CA PRO A 50 -9.01 3.79 -1.77
C PRO A 50 -8.53 4.66 -0.61
N ALA A 51 -7.46 5.44 -0.79
CA ALA A 51 -6.90 6.27 0.27
C ALA A 51 -7.80 7.45 0.68
N LEU A 52 -8.84 7.70 -0.11
CA LEU A 52 -9.84 8.77 0.06
C LEU A 52 -11.20 8.21 0.49
N LYS A 53 -11.28 6.98 1.02
CA LYS A 53 -12.53 6.30 1.42
C LYS A 53 -13.38 7.03 2.46
N GLN A 54 -12.78 7.93 3.23
CA GLN A 54 -13.46 8.84 4.14
C GLN A 54 -14.37 9.84 3.41
N TYR A 55 -14.14 10.08 2.12
CA TYR A 55 -14.96 10.92 1.26
C TYR A 55 -15.99 10.09 0.48
N SER A 56 -17.20 10.62 0.34
CA SER A 56 -18.36 9.91 -0.23
C SER A 56 -18.13 9.30 -1.61
N ASN A 57 -17.32 9.96 -2.46
CA ASN A 57 -17.00 9.46 -3.81
C ASN A 57 -15.59 8.86 -3.93
N ALA A 58 -14.70 9.07 -2.94
CA ALA A 58 -13.35 8.52 -2.86
C ALA A 58 -12.59 8.47 -4.20
N TYR A 59 -12.43 9.62 -4.87
CA TYR A 59 -11.74 9.69 -6.16
C TYR A 59 -10.77 10.86 -6.24
N ARG A 60 -9.80 10.72 -7.15
CA ARG A 60 -8.90 11.78 -7.60
C ARG A 60 -9.08 12.02 -9.10
N ALA A 61 -8.52 13.12 -9.59
CA ALA A 61 -8.37 13.33 -11.03
C ALA A 61 -7.16 12.52 -11.56
N THR A 62 -7.27 11.99 -12.79
CA THR A 62 -6.12 11.48 -13.53
C THR A 62 -5.16 12.61 -13.88
N ASP A 63 -3.95 12.23 -14.31
CA ASP A 63 -3.14 13.12 -15.13
C ASP A 63 -3.96 13.62 -16.35
N PRO A 64 -3.70 14.86 -16.81
CA PRO A 64 -4.34 15.44 -17.97
C PRO A 64 -4.01 14.66 -19.25
N HIS A 65 -5.05 14.35 -20.02
CA HIS A 65 -4.93 13.94 -21.41
C HIS A 65 -5.13 15.14 -22.32
N PHE A 66 -4.30 15.25 -23.35
CA PHE A 66 -4.33 16.35 -24.32
C PHE A 66 -4.81 15.84 -25.66
N THR A 67 -5.49 16.70 -26.42
CA THR A 67 -5.80 16.40 -27.82
C THR A 67 -4.57 16.46 -28.72
N ASP A 68 -3.55 17.22 -28.30
CA ASP A 68 -2.27 17.37 -29.00
C ASP A 68 -1.18 16.53 -28.31
N ALA A 69 -0.58 15.61 -29.06
CA ALA A 69 0.45 14.71 -28.57
C ALA A 69 1.79 15.42 -28.27
N ASP A 70 2.10 16.54 -28.95
CA ASP A 70 3.29 17.34 -28.63
C ASP A 70 3.11 18.08 -27.31
N ALA A 71 1.95 18.69 -27.09
CA ALA A 71 1.58 19.29 -25.81
C ALA A 71 1.61 18.26 -24.66
N GLU A 72 1.08 17.05 -24.88
CA GLU A 72 1.14 15.98 -23.87
C GLU A 72 2.58 15.60 -23.51
N ARG A 73 3.45 15.42 -24.51
CA ARG A 73 4.87 15.11 -24.28
C ARG A 73 5.59 16.23 -23.54
N ALA A 74 5.36 17.48 -23.93
CA ALA A 74 5.94 18.65 -23.28
C ALA A 74 5.47 18.77 -21.83
N TRP A 75 4.18 18.55 -21.57
CA TRP A 75 3.62 18.54 -20.23
C TRP A 75 4.21 17.43 -19.35
N ARG A 76 4.28 16.19 -19.85
CA ARG A 76 4.87 15.06 -19.11
C ARG A 76 6.33 15.30 -18.76
N THR A 77 7.11 15.82 -19.72
CA THR A 77 8.52 16.18 -19.50
C THR A 77 8.64 17.25 -18.41
N THR A 78 7.81 18.30 -18.49
CA THR A 78 7.81 19.39 -17.51
C THR A 78 7.37 18.90 -16.12
N ARG A 79 6.39 18.00 -16.04
CA ARG A 79 5.97 17.37 -14.78
C ARG A 79 7.09 16.56 -14.14
N ARG A 80 7.85 15.79 -14.93
CA ARG A 80 9.03 15.07 -14.41
C ARG A 80 10.04 16.05 -13.83
N THR A 81 10.35 17.14 -14.54
CA THR A 81 11.23 18.20 -14.02
C THR A 81 10.67 18.84 -12.73
N ALA A 82 9.35 19.00 -12.60
CA ALA A 82 8.74 19.48 -11.36
C ALA A 82 8.95 18.48 -10.19
N ILE A 83 8.72 17.19 -10.44
CA ILE A 83 8.97 16.12 -9.46
C ILE A 83 10.44 16.10 -9.03
N ASP A 84 11.34 16.19 -9.99
CA ASP A 84 12.79 16.29 -9.86
C ASP A 84 13.21 17.46 -8.95
N ILE A 85 12.62 18.66 -9.14
CA ILE A 85 12.87 19.82 -8.27
C ILE A 85 12.40 19.54 -6.84
N VAL A 86 11.22 18.92 -6.66
CA VAL A 86 10.67 18.58 -5.33
C VAL A 86 11.55 17.55 -4.63
N LEU A 87 12.00 16.51 -5.34
CA LEU A 87 12.91 15.50 -4.79
C LEU A 87 14.25 16.11 -4.35
N SER A 88 14.81 17.02 -5.16
CA SER A 88 16.05 17.73 -4.82
C SER A 88 15.86 18.65 -3.61
N ALA A 89 14.73 19.36 -3.54
CA ALA A 89 14.40 20.19 -2.39
C ALA A 89 14.25 19.37 -1.10
N LEU A 90 13.67 18.17 -1.21
CA LEU A 90 13.48 17.25 -0.10
C LEU A 90 14.82 16.65 0.36
N SER A 91 15.69 16.23 -0.56
CA SER A 91 17.02 15.69 -0.22
C SER A 91 17.90 16.72 0.47
N ASP A 92 17.74 18.01 0.16
CA ASP A 92 18.46 19.12 0.79
C ASP A 92 17.77 19.63 2.07
N SER A 93 16.62 19.07 2.45
CA SER A 93 15.82 19.55 3.57
C SER A 93 16.31 18.98 4.92
N PRO A 94 15.97 19.63 6.04
CA PRO A 94 16.24 19.09 7.38
C PRO A 94 15.53 17.75 7.68
N TRP A 95 14.60 17.32 6.82
CA TRP A 95 13.81 16.10 6.98
C TRP A 95 14.28 14.94 6.10
N ALA A 96 15.34 15.11 5.30
CA ALA A 96 15.82 14.07 4.38
C ALA A 96 16.05 12.72 5.09
N ASP A 97 16.67 12.72 6.27
CA ASP A 97 16.92 11.51 7.07
C ASP A 97 15.65 10.90 7.69
N SER A 98 14.54 11.65 7.68
CA SER A 98 13.24 11.22 8.22
C SER A 98 12.27 10.76 7.13
N LEU A 99 12.66 10.78 5.86
CA LEU A 99 11.80 10.51 4.72
C LEU A 99 12.39 9.38 3.87
N VAL A 100 11.75 8.22 3.91
CA VAL A 100 12.17 7.04 3.16
C VAL A 100 11.27 6.90 1.94
N LEU A 101 11.84 7.15 0.75
CA LEU A 101 11.14 7.04 -0.52
C LEU A 101 10.71 5.58 -0.77
N ARG A 102 9.52 5.42 -1.33
CA ARG A 102 8.95 4.17 -1.83
C ARG A 102 8.12 4.43 -3.08
N GLY A 103 7.45 3.40 -3.59
CA GLY A 103 6.44 3.55 -4.62
C GLY A 103 7.01 3.75 -6.03
N SER A 104 6.22 4.42 -6.87
CA SER A 104 6.38 4.34 -8.32
C SER A 104 7.64 5.02 -8.89
N VAL A 105 8.17 6.04 -8.20
CA VAL A 105 9.44 6.68 -8.59
C VAL A 105 10.62 5.70 -8.52
N LEU A 106 10.66 4.84 -7.50
CA LEU A 106 11.73 3.83 -7.40
C LEU A 106 11.62 2.80 -8.53
N LEU A 107 10.41 2.37 -8.88
CA LEU A 107 10.20 1.46 -10.00
C LEU A 107 10.71 2.06 -11.31
N ARG A 108 10.48 3.36 -11.53
CA ARG A 108 11.02 4.09 -12.67
C ARG A 108 12.54 4.15 -12.64
N ALA A 109 13.15 4.38 -11.48
CA ALA A 109 14.60 4.39 -11.32
C ALA A 109 15.23 3.01 -11.60
N TRP A 110 14.58 1.92 -11.19
CA TRP A 110 15.08 0.55 -11.37
C TRP A 110 14.83 -0.03 -12.76
N PHE A 111 13.67 0.27 -13.37
CA PHE A 111 13.20 -0.41 -14.58
C PHE A 111 13.01 0.52 -15.78
N GLY A 112 13.25 1.83 -15.63
CA GLY A 112 13.17 2.81 -16.70
C GLY A 112 11.81 2.80 -17.40
N ASN A 113 11.83 2.75 -18.74
CA ASN A 113 10.62 2.78 -19.57
C ASN A 113 9.72 1.56 -19.44
N VAL A 114 10.18 0.48 -18.81
CA VAL A 114 9.33 -0.67 -18.51
C VAL A 114 8.42 -0.36 -17.32
N ALA A 115 8.83 0.48 -16.37
CA ALA A 115 7.91 0.92 -15.32
C ALA A 115 6.86 1.89 -15.90
N ARG A 116 5.65 1.81 -15.35
CA ARG A 116 4.60 2.81 -15.59
C ARG A 116 5.07 4.21 -15.14
N GLU A 117 4.46 5.24 -15.70
CA GLU A 117 4.75 6.61 -15.30
C GLU A 117 4.44 6.83 -13.81
N PRO A 118 5.36 7.42 -13.03
CA PRO A 118 5.13 7.73 -11.61
C PRO A 118 3.98 8.73 -11.41
N GLY A 119 3.07 8.39 -10.49
CA GLY A 119 1.89 9.21 -10.17
C GLY A 119 2.12 10.21 -9.03
N ASP A 120 2.93 9.81 -8.07
CA ASP A 120 3.10 10.46 -6.76
C ASP A 120 4.50 10.18 -6.18
N LEU A 121 4.85 10.96 -5.16
CA LEU A 121 6.01 10.73 -4.31
C LEU A 121 5.56 10.11 -2.98
N ASP A 122 5.81 8.82 -2.80
CA ASP A 122 5.42 8.10 -1.58
C ASP A 122 6.58 8.03 -0.58
N PHE A 123 6.33 8.43 0.67
CA PHE A 123 7.32 8.38 1.75
C PHE A 123 6.80 7.61 2.97
N VAL A 124 7.67 6.80 3.56
CA VAL A 124 7.51 6.38 4.96
C VAL A 124 8.26 7.37 5.85
N VAL A 125 7.55 7.93 6.84
CA VAL A 125 8.14 8.84 7.82
C VAL A 125 8.79 8.04 8.94
N VAL A 126 10.07 8.31 9.20
CA VAL A 126 10.87 7.65 10.24
C VAL A 126 11.37 8.66 11.29
N PRO A 127 11.60 8.25 12.55
CA PRO A 127 11.39 6.91 13.10
C PRO A 127 9.91 6.55 13.19
N GLN A 128 9.60 5.25 13.33
CA GLN A 128 8.23 4.74 13.47
C GLN A 128 7.43 5.43 14.58
N SER A 129 8.08 5.98 15.60
CA SER A 129 7.42 6.73 16.67
C SER A 129 6.92 8.12 16.27
N TRP A 130 7.24 8.62 15.06
CA TRP A 130 6.72 9.88 14.55
C TRP A 130 5.24 9.76 14.23
N ARG A 131 4.41 10.51 14.96
CA ARG A 131 2.96 10.51 14.78
C ARG A 131 2.49 11.67 13.91
N ILE A 132 1.42 11.40 13.17
CA ILE A 132 0.79 12.36 12.25
C ILE A 132 0.29 13.64 12.96
N ASP A 133 -0.12 13.55 14.23
CA ASP A 133 -0.73 14.62 15.02
C ASP A 133 0.26 15.56 15.72
N GLU A 134 1.56 15.39 15.48
CA GLU A 134 2.60 16.21 16.10
C GLU A 134 2.82 17.53 15.35
N ALA A 135 3.11 18.62 16.07
CA ALA A 135 3.41 19.93 15.47
C ALA A 135 4.60 19.92 14.49
N ARG A 136 5.55 18.99 14.68
CA ARG A 136 6.67 18.80 13.75
C ARG A 136 6.23 18.28 12.37
N THR A 137 5.08 17.60 12.29
CA THR A 137 4.51 17.12 11.02
C THR A 137 4.05 18.29 10.16
N GLU A 138 3.27 19.21 10.73
CA GLU A 138 2.84 20.43 10.01
C GLU A 138 4.03 21.31 9.60
N THR A 139 5.05 21.38 10.45
CA THR A 139 6.31 22.08 10.16
C THR A 139 7.03 21.44 8.97
N MET A 140 7.09 20.12 8.91
CA MET A 140 7.67 19.37 7.79
C MET A 140 6.91 19.63 6.49
N LEU A 141 5.59 19.46 6.47
CA LEU A 141 4.78 19.60 5.26
C LEU A 141 4.86 21.01 4.68
N THR A 142 4.68 22.03 5.53
CA THR A 142 4.79 23.43 5.11
C THR A 142 6.22 23.77 4.66
N GLY A 143 7.20 23.22 5.36
CA GLY A 143 8.62 23.42 5.05
C GLY A 143 9.04 22.83 3.71
N LEU A 144 8.56 21.63 3.37
CA LEU A 144 8.82 20.98 2.09
C LEU A 144 8.23 21.77 0.92
N ALA A 145 6.99 22.28 1.06
CA ALA A 145 6.38 23.14 0.04
C ALA A 145 7.22 24.41 -0.23
N ARG A 146 7.70 25.07 0.84
CA ARG A 146 8.59 26.24 0.73
C ARG A 146 9.96 25.90 0.16
N ALA A 147 10.50 24.73 0.51
CA ALA A 147 11.78 24.28 -0.02
C ALA A 147 11.70 24.04 -1.53
N ALA A 148 10.62 23.44 -2.02
CA ALA A 148 10.38 23.22 -3.45
C ALA A 148 10.24 24.55 -4.22
N GLU A 149 9.48 25.51 -3.68
CA GLU A 149 9.38 26.86 -4.23
C GLU A 149 10.75 27.55 -4.34
N ALA A 150 11.51 27.57 -3.25
CA ALA A 150 12.86 28.15 -3.24
C ALA A 150 13.85 27.39 -4.14
N ALA A 151 13.70 26.08 -4.31
CA ALA A 151 14.52 25.29 -5.23
C ALA A 151 14.24 25.64 -6.69
N ALA A 152 12.96 25.77 -7.07
CA ALA A 152 12.58 26.21 -8.41
C ALA A 152 13.09 27.63 -8.73
N GLU A 153 12.97 28.56 -7.77
CA GLU A 153 13.51 29.91 -7.92
C GLU A 153 15.03 29.92 -8.13
N ARG A 154 15.78 29.15 -7.33
CA ARG A 154 17.25 29.02 -7.48
C ARG A 154 17.67 28.38 -8.78
N ALA A 155 16.91 27.41 -9.28
CA ALA A 155 17.18 26.75 -10.56
C ALA A 155 17.03 27.71 -11.75
N GLY A 156 16.27 28.82 -11.59
CA GLY A 156 16.06 29.81 -12.64
C GLY A 156 15.34 29.26 -13.88
N GLY A 157 14.63 28.13 -13.73
CA GLY A 157 13.88 27.47 -14.79
C GLY A 157 12.51 28.10 -15.06
N THR A 158 11.74 27.47 -15.94
CA THR A 158 10.38 27.93 -16.30
C THR A 158 9.29 27.47 -15.31
N ILE A 159 9.62 26.48 -14.48
CA ILE A 159 8.68 25.92 -13.49
C ILE A 159 8.66 26.81 -12.25
N ARG A 160 7.45 27.13 -11.78
CA ARG A 160 7.21 27.86 -10.53
C ARG A 160 6.24 27.08 -9.67
N PHE A 161 6.61 26.84 -8.42
CA PHE A 161 5.68 26.35 -7.40
C PHE A 161 5.04 27.53 -6.66
N ILE A 162 3.88 27.29 -6.05
CA ILE A 162 3.19 28.28 -5.22
C ILE A 162 2.95 27.61 -3.85
N ALA A 163 3.89 27.77 -2.93
CA ALA A 163 3.84 27.07 -1.64
C ALA A 163 2.60 27.48 -0.82
N ALA A 164 2.13 28.72 -1.00
CA ALA A 164 0.92 29.24 -0.35
C ALA A 164 -0.37 28.55 -0.84
N GLU A 165 -0.35 27.90 -1.99
CA GLU A 165 -1.52 27.19 -2.55
C GLU A 165 -1.51 25.69 -2.26
N VAL A 166 -0.56 25.20 -1.46
CA VAL A 166 -0.49 23.80 -1.07
C VAL A 166 -1.80 23.35 -0.41
N ALA A 167 -2.29 22.16 -0.78
CA ALA A 167 -3.41 21.52 -0.11
C ALA A 167 -2.96 20.20 0.51
N SER A 168 -3.56 19.86 1.65
CA SER A 168 -3.32 18.60 2.31
C SER A 168 -4.61 17.95 2.77
N ASP A 169 -4.66 16.63 2.70
CA ASP A 169 -5.74 15.81 3.22
C ASP A 169 -5.16 14.67 4.05
N ASP A 170 -5.88 14.25 5.09
CA ASP A 170 -5.64 12.95 5.69
C ASP A 170 -5.92 11.88 4.63
N ILE A 171 -5.05 10.89 4.56
CA ILE A 171 -5.25 9.71 3.73
C ILE A 171 -5.09 8.48 4.60
N TRP A 172 -5.92 7.48 4.35
CA TRP A 172 -5.78 6.18 4.99
C TRP A 172 -5.19 5.24 3.97
N THR A 173 -3.86 5.13 3.99
CA THR A 173 -3.14 4.25 3.06
C THR A 173 -3.52 2.80 3.38
N TYR A 174 -4.52 2.30 2.64
CA TYR A 174 -5.03 0.94 2.70
C TYR A 174 -5.66 0.55 4.05
N ASP A 175 -6.33 1.50 4.73
CA ASP A 175 -7.01 1.30 6.03
C ASP A 175 -6.11 0.85 7.20
N ARG A 176 -4.77 0.86 7.05
CA ARG A 176 -3.83 0.27 8.02
C ARG A 176 -3.11 1.31 8.88
N VAL A 177 -2.58 2.36 8.25
CA VAL A 177 -1.72 3.36 8.91
C VAL A 177 -2.14 4.78 8.54
N PRO A 178 -2.02 5.73 9.48
CA PRO A 178 -2.35 7.11 9.20
C PRO A 178 -1.38 7.69 8.16
N GLY A 179 -1.93 8.43 7.19
CA GLY A 179 -1.14 9.12 6.19
C GLY A 179 -1.61 10.55 5.94
N ARG A 180 -0.75 11.34 5.31
CA ARG A 180 -1.06 12.68 4.84
C ARG A 180 -0.68 12.81 3.38
N ARG A 181 -1.63 13.26 2.55
CA ARG A 181 -1.37 13.68 1.17
C ARG A 181 -1.13 15.18 1.15
N LEU A 182 -0.10 15.60 0.42
CA LEU A 182 0.22 17.00 0.12
C LEU A 182 0.24 17.17 -1.39
N VAL A 183 -0.55 18.09 -1.94
CA VAL A 183 -0.46 18.46 -3.37
C VAL A 183 0.09 19.87 -3.50
N LEU A 184 1.19 20.00 -4.24
CA LEU A 184 1.87 21.25 -4.51
C LEU A 184 1.64 21.66 -5.98
N PRO A 185 0.90 22.75 -6.23
CA PRO A 185 0.70 23.24 -7.59
C PRO A 185 1.99 23.77 -8.22
N TRP A 186 2.15 23.51 -9.51
CA TRP A 186 3.20 24.09 -10.34
C TRP A 186 2.63 24.73 -11.60
N THR A 187 3.31 25.77 -12.08
CA THR A 187 3.01 26.45 -13.33
C THR A 187 4.24 26.47 -14.23
N CYS A 188 4.02 26.51 -15.54
CA CYS A 188 5.06 26.71 -16.55
C CYS A 188 4.46 27.49 -17.71
N ASP A 189 5.13 28.54 -18.18
CA ASP A 189 4.62 29.35 -19.27
C ASP A 189 4.41 28.50 -20.54
N GLY A 190 3.24 28.63 -21.16
CA GLY A 190 2.86 27.87 -22.35
C GLY A 190 2.31 26.46 -22.09
N LEU A 191 2.17 26.03 -20.83
CA LEU A 191 1.55 24.76 -20.44
C LEU A 191 0.49 24.99 -19.35
N PRO A 192 -0.53 24.11 -19.22
CA PRO A 192 -1.63 24.30 -18.28
C PRO A 192 -1.27 24.10 -16.80
N GLY A 193 0.01 23.89 -16.46
CA GLY A 193 0.46 23.60 -15.10
C GLY A 193 0.04 22.20 -14.62
N GLY A 194 0.20 21.93 -13.32
CA GLY A 194 -0.19 20.66 -12.73
C GLY A 194 0.06 20.60 -11.23
N LEU A 195 0.06 19.39 -10.70
CA LEU A 195 0.31 19.10 -9.28
C LEU A 195 1.49 18.15 -9.14
N VAL A 196 2.30 18.35 -8.11
CA VAL A 196 3.15 17.29 -7.54
C VAL A 196 2.45 16.78 -6.27
N GLN A 197 2.10 15.50 -6.27
CA GLN A 197 1.52 14.83 -5.10
C GLN A 197 2.63 14.15 -4.28
N MET A 198 2.61 14.37 -2.97
CA MET A 198 3.48 13.70 -1.99
C MET A 198 2.61 13.04 -0.93
N ASP A 199 2.76 11.74 -0.76
CA ASP A 199 2.02 10.94 0.23
C ASP A 199 2.99 10.50 1.33
N PHE A 200 2.65 10.83 2.57
CA PHE A 200 3.45 10.53 3.76
C PHE A 200 2.71 9.53 4.64
N VAL A 201 3.31 8.39 4.89
CA VAL A 201 2.78 7.36 5.78
C VAL A 201 3.53 7.41 7.12
N PHE A 202 2.78 7.45 8.22
CA PHE A 202 3.31 7.50 9.57
C PHE A 202 3.13 6.17 10.29
N ASN A 203 4.01 5.89 11.26
CA ASN A 203 3.95 4.69 12.11
C ASN A 203 4.08 3.32 11.41
N GLU A 204 4.27 3.28 10.09
CA GLU A 204 4.58 2.07 9.34
C GLU A 204 5.91 1.46 9.79
N HIS A 205 5.94 0.13 9.94
CA HIS A 205 7.13 -0.59 10.33
C HIS A 205 8.03 -0.84 9.12
N LEU A 206 9.33 -0.62 9.27
CA LEU A 206 10.33 -0.95 8.26
C LEU A 206 11.12 -2.19 8.71
N PRO A 207 10.76 -3.40 8.24
CA PRO A 207 11.45 -4.63 8.64
C PRO A 207 12.87 -4.74 8.07
N VAL A 208 13.18 -3.92 7.05
CA VAL A 208 14.51 -3.77 6.46
C VAL A 208 14.90 -2.29 6.56
N ALA A 209 16.15 -2.02 6.93
CA ALA A 209 16.65 -0.66 7.01
C ALA A 209 16.61 0.01 5.62
N PRO A 210 16.29 1.31 5.54
CA PRO A 210 16.41 2.08 4.29
C PRO A 210 17.84 2.09 3.75
N GLU A 211 17.96 2.14 2.43
CA GLU A 211 19.24 2.21 1.73
C GLU A 211 19.38 3.55 0.99
N PRO A 212 20.57 4.18 0.99
CA PRO A 212 20.84 5.30 0.11
C PRO A 212 20.68 4.89 -1.36
N THR A 213 19.83 5.61 -2.09
CA THR A 213 19.53 5.36 -3.50
C THR A 213 19.76 6.62 -4.30
N LEU A 214 20.48 6.49 -5.42
CA LEU A 214 20.68 7.57 -6.38
C LEU A 214 19.59 7.51 -7.45
N LEU A 215 18.78 8.56 -7.52
CA LEU A 215 17.81 8.77 -8.57
C LEU A 215 18.47 9.55 -9.70
N ARG A 216 18.45 8.99 -10.90
CA ARG A 216 18.93 9.67 -12.10
C ARG A 216 17.83 10.58 -12.62
N MET A 217 18.18 11.85 -12.76
CA MET A 217 17.32 12.86 -13.36
C MET A 217 17.20 12.63 -14.86
N GLU A 218 16.17 13.23 -15.46
CA GLU A 218 16.13 13.40 -16.92
C GLU A 218 17.38 14.17 -17.42
N PRO A 219 17.77 14.04 -18.70
CA PRO A 219 19.09 14.48 -19.17
C PRO A 219 19.43 15.93 -18.83
N GLY A 220 20.47 16.14 -18.03
CA GLY A 220 21.00 17.46 -17.65
C GLY A 220 20.85 17.82 -16.17
N GLY A 221 20.10 17.05 -15.38
CA GLY A 221 20.05 17.20 -13.92
C GLY A 221 21.17 16.47 -13.18
N ALA A 222 21.45 16.90 -11.94
CA ALA A 222 22.36 16.19 -11.03
C ALA A 222 21.63 15.02 -10.34
N ASP A 223 22.31 13.89 -10.14
CA ASP A 223 21.74 12.75 -9.41
C ASP A 223 21.26 13.15 -8.01
N ILE A 224 20.07 12.70 -7.62
CA ILE A 224 19.48 12.96 -6.30
C ILE A 224 19.72 11.77 -5.39
N ALA A 225 20.39 11.99 -4.26
CA ALA A 225 20.53 10.97 -3.22
C ALA A 225 19.35 11.03 -2.25
N VAL A 226 18.66 9.90 -2.07
CA VAL A 226 17.55 9.75 -1.11
C VAL A 226 17.73 8.49 -0.28
N HIS A 227 17.11 8.43 0.90
CA HIS A 227 16.87 7.15 1.56
C HIS A 227 15.66 6.48 0.92
N ALA A 228 15.76 5.21 0.59
CA ALA A 228 14.70 4.47 -0.08
C ALA A 228 14.54 3.06 0.48
N VAL A 229 13.37 2.47 0.26
CA VAL A 229 13.15 1.05 0.49
C VAL A 229 13.80 0.20 -0.59
N THR A 230 14.17 -1.03 -0.25
CA THR A 230 14.74 -1.99 -1.20
C THR A 230 13.67 -2.48 -2.19
N PRO A 231 14.08 -2.99 -3.38
CA PRO A 231 13.17 -3.66 -4.30
C PRO A 231 12.44 -4.84 -3.65
N GLU A 232 13.13 -5.58 -2.76
CA GLU A 232 12.56 -6.74 -2.08
C GLU A 232 11.44 -6.35 -1.11
N LEU A 233 11.63 -5.28 -0.33
CA LEU A 233 10.60 -4.76 0.57
C LEU A 233 9.43 -4.17 -0.24
N SER A 234 9.71 -3.50 -1.35
CA SER A 234 8.67 -3.01 -2.26
C SER A 234 7.80 -4.16 -2.77
N LEU A 235 8.40 -5.29 -3.16
CA LEU A 235 7.67 -6.47 -3.61
C LEU A 235 6.81 -7.07 -2.49
N ALA A 236 7.38 -7.24 -1.30
CA ALA A 236 6.66 -7.78 -0.15
C ALA A 236 5.41 -6.93 0.19
N TRP A 237 5.52 -5.60 0.16
CA TRP A 237 4.38 -4.71 0.37
C TRP A 237 3.35 -4.76 -0.75
N LYS A 238 3.77 -4.84 -2.02
CA LYS A 238 2.83 -4.98 -3.14
C LYS A 238 2.00 -6.26 -3.00
N LEU A 239 2.63 -7.37 -2.62
CA LEU A 239 1.93 -8.62 -2.35
C LEU A 239 0.98 -8.51 -1.16
N MET A 240 1.40 -7.86 -0.09
CA MET A 240 0.52 -7.60 1.06
C MET A 240 -0.72 -6.80 0.64
N TRP A 241 -0.57 -5.67 -0.05
CA TRP A 241 -1.73 -4.86 -0.49
C TRP A 241 -2.68 -5.65 -1.39
N LEU A 242 -2.13 -6.42 -2.34
CA LEU A 242 -2.93 -7.26 -3.22
C LEU A 242 -3.75 -8.33 -2.47
N LEU A 243 -3.23 -8.83 -1.34
CA LEU A 243 -3.83 -9.93 -0.59
C LEU A 243 -4.71 -9.49 0.58
N THR A 244 -4.44 -8.33 1.18
CA THR A 244 -5.09 -7.89 2.42
C THR A 244 -6.06 -6.73 2.23
N ASP A 245 -5.90 -5.93 1.17
CA ASP A 245 -6.71 -4.73 1.02
C ASP A 245 -8.09 -5.09 0.47
N ALA A 246 -9.11 -4.31 0.87
CA ALA A 246 -10.46 -4.47 0.36
C ALA A 246 -10.60 -4.15 -1.14
N TYR A 247 -9.62 -3.42 -1.71
CA TYR A 247 -9.64 -2.93 -3.10
C TYR A 247 -8.27 -3.10 -3.78
N PRO A 248 -7.82 -4.34 -4.02
CA PRO A 248 -6.53 -4.60 -4.65
C PRO A 248 -6.49 -4.00 -6.06
N GLN A 249 -5.44 -3.21 -6.36
CA GLN A 249 -5.37 -2.41 -7.59
C GLN A 249 -4.50 -3.06 -8.67
N GLY A 250 -4.89 -2.95 -9.94
CA GLY A 250 -4.11 -3.45 -11.07
C GLY A 250 -2.71 -2.85 -11.19
N LYS A 251 -2.50 -1.61 -10.74
CA LYS A 251 -1.16 -0.99 -10.67
C LYS A 251 -0.23 -1.75 -9.72
N ASP A 252 -0.76 -2.27 -8.61
CA ASP A 252 0.04 -3.01 -7.63
C ASP A 252 0.38 -4.41 -8.15
N LEU A 253 -0.51 -5.04 -8.90
CA LEU A 253 -0.24 -6.30 -9.60
C LEU A 253 0.87 -6.12 -10.65
N TYR A 254 0.77 -5.07 -11.48
CA TYR A 254 1.78 -4.76 -12.48
C TYR A 254 3.16 -4.53 -11.85
N ASP A 255 3.21 -3.67 -10.83
CA ASP A 255 4.43 -3.35 -10.10
C ASP A 255 5.02 -4.61 -9.43
N ALA A 256 4.19 -5.48 -8.83
CA ALA A 256 4.62 -6.73 -8.22
C ALA A 256 5.27 -7.70 -9.23
N VAL A 257 4.68 -7.83 -10.42
CA VAL A 257 5.25 -8.68 -11.48
C VAL A 257 6.63 -8.16 -11.90
N LEU A 258 6.72 -6.85 -12.16
CA LEU A 258 7.98 -6.25 -12.59
C LEU A 258 9.08 -6.42 -11.53
N LEU A 259 8.73 -6.25 -10.25
CA LEU A 259 9.64 -6.49 -9.13
C LEU A 259 10.04 -7.97 -9.02
N ALA A 260 9.09 -8.90 -9.07
CA ALA A 260 9.34 -10.34 -8.91
C ALA A 260 10.20 -10.93 -10.04
N GLU A 261 10.10 -10.39 -11.25
CA GLU A 261 10.95 -10.81 -12.37
C GLU A 261 12.42 -10.42 -12.21
N HIS A 262 12.71 -9.42 -11.36
CA HIS A 262 14.06 -8.85 -11.23
C HIS A 262 14.64 -8.96 -9.81
N THR A 263 13.82 -9.32 -8.82
CA THR A 263 14.21 -9.33 -7.42
C THR A 263 13.75 -10.64 -6.76
N PRO A 264 14.66 -11.46 -6.21
CA PRO A 264 14.26 -12.61 -5.42
C PRO A 264 13.59 -12.15 -4.12
N LEU A 265 12.42 -12.72 -3.80
CA LEU A 265 11.72 -12.48 -2.55
C LEU A 265 12.02 -13.59 -1.54
N ARG A 266 12.54 -13.23 -0.37
CA ARG A 266 12.65 -14.17 0.76
C ARG A 266 11.28 -14.38 1.41
N TYR A 267 10.95 -15.63 1.67
CA TYR A 267 9.71 -16.01 2.35
C TYR A 267 9.60 -15.36 3.74
N GLU A 268 10.71 -15.26 4.47
CA GLU A 268 10.73 -14.68 5.80
C GLU A 268 10.37 -13.19 5.79
N LEU A 269 10.83 -12.45 4.78
CA LEU A 269 10.50 -11.03 4.64
C LEU A 269 9.02 -10.85 4.30
N LEU A 270 8.50 -11.63 3.35
CA LEU A 270 7.06 -11.60 3.03
C LEU A 270 6.22 -11.92 4.27
N ARG A 271 6.56 -12.99 5.00
CA ARG A 271 5.87 -13.38 6.23
C ARG A 271 5.92 -12.28 7.29
N GLN A 272 7.07 -11.64 7.48
CA GLN A 272 7.21 -10.54 8.44
C GLN A 272 6.33 -9.34 8.04
N VAL A 273 6.40 -8.91 6.78
CA VAL A 273 5.58 -7.80 6.26
C VAL A 273 4.08 -8.07 6.44
N MET A 274 3.62 -9.29 6.12
CA MET A 274 2.21 -9.67 6.32
C MET A 274 1.81 -9.63 7.79
N LEU A 275 2.61 -10.23 8.69
CA LEU A 275 2.30 -10.30 10.12
C LEU A 275 2.36 -8.94 10.83
N ASP A 276 3.18 -8.01 10.34
CA ASP A 276 3.34 -6.67 10.89
C ASP A 276 2.27 -5.70 10.34
N GLY A 277 1.91 -5.87 9.06
CA GLY A 277 1.08 -4.92 8.33
C GLY A 277 -0.43 -5.06 8.54
N GLU A 278 -0.94 -6.28 8.75
CA GLU A 278 -2.38 -6.54 8.94
C GLU A 278 -2.60 -7.77 9.87
N PRO A 279 -2.92 -7.57 11.16
CA PRO A 279 -3.06 -8.68 12.12
C PRO A 279 -4.11 -9.74 11.72
N SER A 280 -5.21 -9.33 11.07
CA SER A 280 -6.29 -10.24 10.68
C SER A 280 -5.90 -11.08 9.46
N GLU A 281 -5.83 -10.45 8.29
CA GLU A 281 -5.58 -11.15 7.03
C GLU A 281 -4.12 -11.62 6.91
N GLY A 282 -3.16 -10.87 7.47
CA GLY A 282 -1.75 -11.21 7.47
C GLY A 282 -1.39 -12.44 8.32
N SER A 283 -2.28 -12.88 9.21
CA SER A 283 -2.13 -14.15 9.94
C SER A 283 -2.50 -15.38 9.09
N ARG A 284 -3.07 -15.21 7.89
CA ARG A 284 -3.33 -16.32 6.97
C ARG A 284 -2.08 -16.60 6.14
N PRO A 285 -1.67 -17.87 6.02
CA PRO A 285 -0.50 -18.22 5.22
C PRO A 285 -0.68 -17.85 3.77
N VAL A 286 0.36 -17.28 3.17
CA VAL A 286 0.41 -16.96 1.73
C VAL A 286 1.25 -18.00 0.99
N GLY A 287 0.76 -18.39 -0.17
CA GLY A 287 1.44 -19.29 -1.09
C GLY A 287 0.91 -19.10 -2.51
N LEU A 288 1.35 -19.97 -3.43
CA LEU A 288 0.93 -19.87 -4.84
C LEU A 288 -0.59 -19.92 -5.04
N ARG A 289 -1.32 -20.65 -4.18
CA ARG A 289 -2.79 -20.72 -4.22
C ARG A 289 -3.42 -19.33 -4.04
N GLU A 290 -2.99 -18.59 -3.03
CA GLU A 290 -3.50 -17.25 -2.74
C GLU A 290 -3.06 -16.24 -3.80
N ILE A 291 -1.85 -16.36 -4.33
CA ILE A 291 -1.38 -15.52 -5.46
C ILE A 291 -2.22 -15.78 -6.72
N SER A 292 -2.52 -17.04 -7.06
CA SER A 292 -3.37 -17.37 -8.20
C SER A 292 -4.80 -16.83 -8.07
N ALA A 293 -5.32 -16.72 -6.84
CA ALA A 293 -6.67 -16.20 -6.58
C ALA A 293 -6.80 -14.69 -6.87
N LEU A 294 -5.67 -13.96 -7.02
CA LEU A 294 -5.68 -12.55 -7.37
C LEU A 294 -6.40 -12.26 -8.70
N ALA A 295 -6.37 -13.19 -9.65
CA ALA A 295 -7.04 -13.06 -10.95
C ALA A 295 -8.57 -12.94 -10.88
N ALA A 296 -9.16 -13.16 -9.70
CA ALA A 296 -10.60 -13.00 -9.46
C ALA A 296 -10.93 -11.76 -8.61
N THR A 297 -9.94 -11.04 -8.10
CA THR A 297 -10.13 -10.00 -7.08
C THR A 297 -9.50 -8.66 -7.44
N VAL A 298 -8.46 -8.63 -8.26
CA VAL A 298 -7.76 -7.40 -8.63
C VAL A 298 -8.64 -6.54 -9.55
N GLU A 299 -8.74 -5.25 -9.24
CA GLU A 299 -9.40 -4.30 -10.13
C GLU A 299 -8.46 -3.95 -11.30
N TRP A 300 -8.73 -4.52 -12.47
CA TRP A 300 -7.89 -4.34 -13.67
C TRP A 300 -8.37 -3.23 -14.62
N ASN A 301 -9.65 -2.84 -14.58
CA ASN A 301 -10.21 -1.95 -15.60
C ASN A 301 -9.76 -0.50 -15.41
N HIS A 302 -9.64 -0.01 -14.17
CA HIS A 302 -9.09 1.32 -13.92
C HIS A 302 -7.61 1.39 -14.29
N PHE A 303 -6.84 0.32 -14.02
CA PHE A 303 -5.45 0.24 -14.44
C PHE A 303 -5.31 0.37 -15.97
N ARG A 304 -6.13 -0.35 -16.74
CA ARG A 304 -6.17 -0.21 -18.21
C ARG A 304 -6.64 1.16 -18.68
N THR A 305 -7.51 1.81 -17.93
CA THR A 305 -8.00 3.16 -18.24
C THR A 305 -6.90 4.21 -18.07
N GLU A 306 -6.09 4.07 -17.02
CA GLU A 306 -4.99 4.99 -16.71
C GLU A 306 -3.73 4.69 -17.53
N TYR A 307 -3.48 3.42 -17.86
CA TYR A 307 -2.28 2.97 -18.58
C TYR A 307 -2.63 2.10 -19.81
N PRO A 308 -3.29 2.66 -20.84
CA PRO A 308 -3.74 1.90 -22.02
C PRO A 308 -2.60 1.32 -22.85
N ASP A 309 -1.39 1.89 -22.76
CA ASP A 309 -0.22 1.48 -23.53
C ASP A 309 0.50 0.26 -22.94
N ILE A 310 0.14 -0.18 -21.73
CA ILE A 310 0.71 -1.38 -21.11
C ILE A 310 -0.03 -2.62 -21.64
N PRO A 311 0.61 -3.49 -22.44
CA PRO A 311 -0.04 -4.65 -23.01
C PRO A 311 -0.24 -5.76 -21.97
N GLY A 312 -1.32 -6.54 -22.13
CA GLY A 312 -1.57 -7.74 -21.34
C GLY A 312 -2.95 -7.77 -20.69
N SER A 313 -3.19 -8.86 -19.95
CA SER A 313 -4.39 -9.12 -19.18
C SER A 313 -4.04 -9.43 -17.73
N GLU A 314 -4.97 -9.17 -16.82
CA GLU A 314 -4.87 -9.53 -15.40
C GLU A 314 -4.39 -10.97 -15.20
N ALA A 315 -5.07 -11.95 -15.82
CA ALA A 315 -4.70 -13.36 -15.74
C ALA A 315 -3.27 -13.62 -16.21
N GLY A 316 -2.82 -12.98 -17.31
CA GLY A 316 -1.45 -13.13 -17.80
C GLY A 316 -0.39 -12.55 -16.85
N PHE A 317 -0.71 -11.47 -16.14
CA PHE A 317 0.17 -10.93 -15.10
C PHE A 317 0.17 -11.83 -13.84
N VAL A 318 -0.98 -12.37 -13.43
CA VAL A 318 -1.05 -13.33 -12.33
C VAL A 318 -0.25 -14.60 -12.64
N ASP A 319 -0.34 -15.15 -13.86
CA ASP A 319 0.45 -16.33 -14.26
C ASP A 319 1.96 -16.09 -14.20
N ARG A 320 2.41 -14.90 -14.64
CA ARG A 320 3.81 -14.48 -14.51
C ARG A 320 4.23 -14.34 -13.05
N LEU A 321 3.38 -13.75 -12.21
CA LEU A 321 3.65 -13.59 -10.78
C LEU A 321 3.75 -14.94 -10.07
N VAL A 322 2.84 -15.87 -10.34
CA VAL A 322 2.88 -17.26 -9.83
C VAL A 322 4.18 -17.95 -10.25
N THR A 323 4.55 -17.84 -11.52
CA THR A 323 5.75 -18.47 -12.07
C THR A 323 7.02 -17.93 -11.41
N THR A 324 7.12 -16.61 -11.25
CA THR A 324 8.30 -15.94 -10.71
C THR A 324 8.44 -16.14 -9.20
N LEU A 325 7.33 -16.24 -8.47
CA LEU A 325 7.34 -16.51 -7.02
C LEU A 325 7.42 -18.00 -6.66
N ALA A 326 7.33 -18.92 -7.63
CA ALA A 326 7.43 -20.35 -7.36
C ALA A 326 8.69 -20.74 -6.55
N PRO A 327 9.90 -20.20 -6.82
CA PRO A 327 11.07 -20.47 -6.00
C PRO A 327 10.96 -19.96 -4.56
N THR A 328 10.31 -18.82 -4.32
CA THR A 328 10.06 -18.28 -2.97
C THR A 328 9.28 -19.28 -2.12
N PHE A 329 8.29 -19.96 -2.71
CA PHE A 329 7.45 -20.91 -1.98
C PHE A 329 7.96 -22.36 -2.05
N ALA A 330 8.86 -22.70 -2.97
CA ALA A 330 9.37 -24.07 -3.15
C ALA A 330 10.18 -24.58 -1.95
N ALA A 331 10.93 -23.71 -1.26
CA ALA A 331 11.64 -24.04 -0.03
C ALA A 331 10.70 -24.23 1.18
N ASP A 332 9.44 -23.85 1.04
CA ASP A 332 8.44 -23.87 2.10
C ASP A 332 7.39 -24.98 1.98
N VAL A 333 7.31 -25.68 0.84
CA VAL A 333 6.44 -26.85 0.63
C VAL A 333 7.15 -28.09 1.21
N PRO A 334 6.65 -28.72 2.30
CA PRO A 334 7.15 -30.03 2.71
C PRO A 334 6.95 -31.03 1.57
N ALA A 335 7.88 -31.98 1.44
CA ALA A 335 7.65 -33.16 0.61
C ALA A 335 6.26 -33.70 0.92
N ALA A 336 5.45 -33.88 -0.11
CA ALA A 336 4.11 -34.42 0.00
C ALA A 336 4.12 -35.62 0.96
N ASP A 337 3.13 -35.65 1.87
CA ASP A 337 2.68 -36.83 2.61
C ASP A 337 2.82 -36.85 4.15
N ALA A 338 2.95 -35.72 4.88
CA ALA A 338 2.84 -35.77 6.35
C ALA A 338 2.03 -34.69 7.12
N ASP A 339 1.84 -33.44 6.69
CA ASP A 339 1.45 -32.39 7.68
C ASP A 339 0.43 -31.28 7.29
N GLY A 340 -0.29 -31.41 6.17
CA GLY A 340 -1.56 -30.68 5.93
C GLY A 340 -1.55 -29.13 5.97
N GLU A 341 -2.74 -28.52 5.94
CA GLU A 341 -2.93 -27.04 6.05
C GLU A 341 -2.51 -26.53 7.44
N TYR A 342 -2.61 -27.36 8.50
CA TYR A 342 -2.15 -26.98 9.84
C TYR A 342 -0.66 -26.61 9.87
N ALA A 343 0.25 -27.44 9.34
CA ALA A 343 1.68 -27.12 9.43
C ALA A 343 2.06 -25.88 8.64
N ARG A 344 1.34 -25.61 7.54
CA ARG A 344 1.44 -24.34 6.81
C ARG A 344 1.11 -23.15 7.71
N HIS A 345 0.01 -23.22 8.47
CA HIS A 345 -0.32 -22.21 9.48
C HIS A 345 0.70 -22.12 10.61
N ALA A 346 1.14 -23.24 11.18
CA ALA A 346 2.09 -23.25 12.29
C ALA A 346 3.44 -22.62 11.88
N ARG A 347 3.93 -22.91 10.68
CA ARG A 347 5.16 -22.30 10.12
C ARG A 347 4.98 -20.81 9.87
N TRP A 348 3.85 -20.40 9.29
CA TRP A 348 3.54 -18.98 9.05
C TRP A 348 3.48 -18.20 10.37
N LEU A 349 2.86 -18.78 11.40
CA LEU A 349 2.65 -18.13 12.71
C LEU A 349 3.82 -18.35 13.69
N GLU A 350 4.93 -18.93 13.25
CA GLU A 350 6.08 -19.22 14.10
C GLU A 350 6.63 -17.99 14.85
N PRO A 351 6.81 -16.81 14.23
CA PRO A 351 7.30 -15.63 14.93
C PRO A 351 6.39 -15.19 16.08
N ARG A 352 5.07 -15.15 15.84
CA ARG A 352 4.04 -14.84 16.86
C ARG A 352 4.00 -15.90 17.95
N THR A 353 4.08 -17.17 17.57
CA THR A 353 4.13 -18.28 18.52
C THR A 353 5.33 -18.16 19.45
N ARG A 354 6.49 -17.76 18.94
CA ARG A 354 7.70 -17.52 19.74
C ARG A 354 7.49 -16.37 20.74
N GLU A 355 6.94 -15.25 20.30
CA GLU A 355 6.59 -14.10 21.15
C GLU A 355 5.66 -14.53 22.31
N TYR A 356 4.58 -15.22 21.99
CA TYR A 356 3.60 -15.67 22.99
C TYR A 356 4.14 -16.78 23.89
N ARG A 357 5.09 -17.60 23.42
CA ARG A 357 5.79 -18.59 24.24
C ARG A 357 6.64 -17.92 25.31
N GLU A 358 7.31 -16.82 24.99
CA GLU A 358 8.05 -16.02 25.97
C GLU A 358 7.13 -15.34 26.98
N LEU A 359 5.96 -14.87 26.54
CA LEU A 359 4.94 -14.34 27.44
C LEU A 359 4.39 -15.44 28.38
N LEU A 360 4.10 -16.64 27.84
CA LEU A 360 3.60 -17.78 28.60
C LEU A 360 4.59 -18.19 29.71
N ARG A 361 5.88 -18.29 29.38
CA ARG A 361 6.95 -18.61 30.35
C ARG A 361 7.01 -17.64 31.54
N ARG A 362 6.68 -16.37 31.32
CA ARG A 362 6.74 -15.31 32.34
C ARG A 362 5.43 -15.11 33.09
N LYS A 363 4.30 -15.53 32.50
CA LYS A 363 2.96 -15.20 32.97
C LYS A 363 2.06 -16.43 32.98
N SER A 364 1.01 -16.45 32.18
CA SER A 364 -0.01 -17.50 32.17
C SER A 364 -0.66 -17.61 30.80
N MET A 365 -1.31 -18.75 30.52
CA MET A 365 -2.09 -18.91 29.29
C MET A 365 -3.19 -17.86 29.18
N ARG A 366 -3.84 -17.50 30.29
CA ARG A 366 -4.86 -16.43 30.32
C ARG A 366 -4.30 -15.08 29.88
N THR A 367 -3.07 -14.75 30.27
CA THR A 367 -2.40 -13.52 29.83
C THR A 367 -2.12 -13.55 28.33
N VAL A 368 -1.73 -14.70 27.80
CA VAL A 368 -1.47 -14.91 26.37
C VAL A 368 -2.77 -14.78 25.55
N GLN A 369 -3.87 -15.41 25.99
CA GLN A 369 -5.17 -15.30 25.32
C GLN A 369 -5.70 -13.86 25.29
N LYS A 370 -5.61 -13.14 26.42
CA LYS A 370 -5.95 -11.71 26.49
C LYS A 370 -5.12 -10.89 25.51
N ARG A 371 -3.81 -11.14 25.44
CA ARG A 371 -2.91 -10.41 24.55
C ARG A 371 -3.20 -10.69 23.07
N MET A 372 -3.39 -11.94 22.67
CA MET A 372 -3.78 -12.29 21.29
C MET A 372 -5.11 -11.63 20.89
N ASN A 373 -6.05 -11.51 21.83
CA ASN A 373 -7.31 -10.80 21.59
C ASN A 373 -7.10 -9.28 21.42
N GLU A 374 -6.26 -8.67 22.26
CA GLU A 374 -5.90 -7.24 22.15
C GLU A 374 -5.12 -6.93 20.86
N ASP A 375 -4.28 -7.87 20.42
CA ASP A 375 -3.53 -7.78 19.16
C ASP A 375 -4.40 -8.06 17.92
N GLY A 376 -5.70 -8.39 18.09
CA GLY A 376 -6.63 -8.60 16.98
C GLY A 376 -6.39 -9.89 16.18
N ILE A 377 -5.69 -10.87 16.73
CA ILE A 377 -5.33 -12.11 16.02
C ILE A 377 -6.61 -12.91 15.70
N PRO A 378 -6.80 -13.40 14.45
CA PRO A 378 -7.99 -14.13 14.06
C PRO A 378 -8.04 -15.49 14.75
N VAL A 379 -9.24 -15.95 15.06
CA VAL A 379 -9.46 -17.15 15.90
C VAL A 379 -8.76 -18.41 15.39
N VAL A 380 -8.70 -18.61 14.07
CA VAL A 380 -7.99 -19.75 13.48
C VAL A 380 -6.50 -19.71 13.83
N ALA A 381 -5.85 -18.55 13.68
CA ALA A 381 -4.46 -18.36 14.06
C ALA A 381 -4.26 -18.52 15.57
N VAL A 382 -5.19 -18.02 16.39
CA VAL A 382 -5.16 -18.19 17.85
C VAL A 382 -5.22 -19.66 18.25
N ILE A 383 -6.05 -20.47 17.59
CA ILE A 383 -6.15 -21.91 17.86
C ILE A 383 -4.83 -22.61 17.49
N VAL A 384 -4.25 -22.29 16.34
CA VAL A 384 -2.95 -22.83 15.91
C VAL A 384 -1.84 -22.47 16.91
N ILE A 385 -1.69 -21.18 17.23
CA ILE A 385 -0.72 -20.70 18.23
C ILE A 385 -0.95 -21.40 19.58
N THR A 386 -2.21 -21.51 20.03
CA THR A 386 -2.53 -22.16 21.30
C THR A 386 -2.10 -23.63 21.30
N ARG A 387 -2.34 -24.36 20.21
CA ARG A 387 -1.86 -25.75 20.06
C ARG A 387 -0.33 -25.82 20.12
N GLU A 388 0.37 -24.94 19.41
CA GLU A 388 1.84 -24.86 19.41
C GLU A 388 2.42 -24.50 20.79
N LEU A 389 1.66 -23.79 21.63
CA LEU A 389 2.04 -23.46 23.01
C LEU A 389 1.76 -24.60 24.00
N LEU A 390 0.70 -25.39 23.77
CA LEU A 390 0.35 -26.56 24.58
C LEU A 390 1.21 -27.80 24.25
N GLY A 391 1.84 -27.80 23.07
CA GLY A 391 2.63 -28.90 22.55
C GLY A 391 1.81 -29.70 21.53
N PRO A 392 2.09 -29.56 20.22
CA PRO A 392 1.28 -30.14 19.16
C PRO A 392 1.25 -31.67 19.18
N ASP A 393 2.29 -32.32 19.71
CA ASP A 393 2.37 -33.78 19.86
C ASP A 393 1.37 -34.35 20.89
N ARG A 394 0.81 -33.50 21.76
CA ARG A 394 -0.03 -33.91 22.90
C ARG A 394 -1.46 -33.39 22.82
N HIS A 395 -1.72 -32.42 21.95
CA HIS A 395 -3.00 -31.72 21.86
C HIS A 395 -3.44 -31.66 20.41
N SER A 396 -4.72 -31.94 20.18
CA SER A 396 -5.38 -31.75 18.90
C SER A 396 -5.74 -30.28 18.66
N VAL A 397 -6.22 -29.97 17.45
CA VAL A 397 -6.80 -28.66 17.12
C VAL A 397 -8.04 -28.40 17.99
N GLU A 398 -8.83 -29.44 18.27
CA GLU A 398 -10.00 -29.37 19.15
C GLU A 398 -9.64 -29.07 20.60
N ASP A 399 -8.57 -29.67 21.13
CA ASP A 399 -8.10 -29.39 22.49
C ASP A 399 -7.71 -27.90 22.61
N ALA A 400 -6.98 -27.38 21.63
CA ALA A 400 -6.61 -25.97 21.58
C ALA A 400 -7.83 -25.06 21.44
N ARG A 401 -8.79 -25.41 20.58
CA ARG A 401 -10.07 -24.70 20.44
C ARG A 401 -10.85 -24.66 21.75
N ALA A 402 -10.90 -25.78 22.49
CA ALA A 402 -11.58 -25.83 23.78
C ALA A 402 -10.94 -24.87 24.79
N VAL A 403 -9.61 -24.78 24.81
CA VAL A 403 -8.87 -23.82 25.65
C VAL A 403 -9.20 -22.38 25.25
N VAL A 404 -9.20 -22.06 23.96
CA VAL A 404 -9.53 -20.71 23.46
C VAL A 404 -10.96 -20.32 23.83
N PHE A 405 -11.94 -21.20 23.63
CA PHE A 405 -13.35 -20.90 23.87
C PHE A 405 -13.74 -20.91 25.37
N ALA A 406 -12.93 -21.53 26.23
CA ALA A 406 -13.09 -21.43 27.67
C ALA A 406 -12.54 -20.10 28.25
N ASP A 407 -11.68 -19.38 27.53
CA ASP A 407 -11.09 -18.14 28.03
C ASP A 407 -12.07 -16.95 27.90
N PRO A 408 -12.26 -16.14 28.97
CA PRO A 408 -13.14 -14.97 28.94
C PRO A 408 -12.83 -13.95 27.84
N ALA A 409 -11.58 -13.85 27.37
CA ALA A 409 -11.18 -12.95 26.28
C ALA A 409 -11.96 -13.24 24.98
N TRP A 410 -12.34 -14.50 24.75
CA TRP A 410 -13.02 -14.95 23.52
C TRP A 410 -14.52 -15.18 23.70
N LYS A 411 -15.11 -14.81 24.86
CA LYS A 411 -16.51 -15.09 25.19
C LYS A 411 -17.49 -14.63 24.10
N ARG A 412 -17.32 -13.40 23.58
CA ARG A 412 -18.20 -12.85 22.53
C ARG A 412 -18.17 -13.71 21.26
N LEU A 413 -16.98 -14.17 20.87
CA LEU A 413 -16.80 -15.01 19.70
C LEU A 413 -17.39 -16.41 19.93
N ALA A 414 -17.13 -17.02 21.11
CA ALA A 414 -17.71 -18.31 21.47
C ALA A 414 -19.25 -18.26 21.48
N ASP A 415 -19.84 -17.17 21.96
CA ASP A 415 -21.29 -16.94 21.94
C ASP A 415 -21.86 -16.79 20.53
N LEU A 416 -21.11 -16.18 19.60
CA LEU A 416 -21.49 -16.03 18.21
C LEU A 416 -21.37 -17.36 17.45
N TYR A 417 -20.26 -18.06 17.67
CA TYR A 417 -20.03 -19.39 17.10
C TYR A 417 -21.11 -20.39 17.53
N ARG A 418 -21.53 -20.40 18.81
CA ARG A 418 -22.64 -21.26 19.26
C ARG A 418 -23.98 -20.99 18.57
N ARG A 419 -24.17 -19.78 18.03
CA ARG A 419 -25.41 -19.36 17.36
C ARG A 419 -25.38 -19.58 15.84
N ALA A 420 -24.22 -19.50 15.19
CA ALA A 420 -24.10 -19.52 13.72
C ALA A 420 -22.71 -19.99 13.21
N GLY A 421 -22.06 -20.92 13.90
CA GLY A 421 -20.61 -21.19 13.78
C GLY A 421 -20.13 -22.02 12.59
N GLY A 422 -21.00 -22.52 11.71
CA GLY A 422 -20.61 -23.52 10.70
C GLY A 422 -19.52 -23.09 9.69
N TRP A 423 -19.15 -21.80 9.65
CA TRP A 423 -18.00 -21.34 8.86
C TRP A 423 -16.66 -21.74 9.49
N LEU A 424 -16.51 -21.64 10.81
CA LEU A 424 -15.26 -21.95 11.51
C LEU A 424 -15.01 -23.46 11.52
N ASP A 425 -16.07 -24.28 11.54
CA ASP A 425 -15.90 -25.73 11.41
C ASP A 425 -15.27 -26.11 10.07
N ARG A 426 -15.69 -25.48 8.96
CA ARG A 426 -15.07 -25.72 7.65
C ARG A 426 -13.59 -25.33 7.61
N GLU A 427 -13.25 -24.19 8.21
CA GLU A 427 -11.86 -23.73 8.31
C GLU A 427 -11.00 -24.71 9.14
N LEU A 428 -11.52 -25.18 10.27
CA LEU A 428 -10.79 -26.10 11.16
C LEU A 428 -10.70 -27.53 10.60
N GLU A 429 -11.73 -28.01 9.90
CA GLU A 429 -11.71 -29.27 9.14
C GLU A 429 -10.57 -29.26 8.11
N GLY A 430 -10.31 -28.11 7.46
CA GLY A 430 -9.18 -27.92 6.56
C GLY A 430 -7.82 -28.10 7.26
N LEU A 431 -7.66 -27.61 8.48
CA LEU A 431 -6.42 -27.74 9.26
C LEU A 431 -6.13 -29.18 9.67
N GLN A 432 -7.16 -29.96 10.00
CA GLN A 432 -7.00 -31.34 10.46
C GLN A 432 -6.51 -32.29 9.35
N GLY A 433 -6.54 -31.84 8.09
CA GLY A 433 -6.31 -32.67 6.92
C GLY A 433 -7.44 -33.69 6.73
N GLN A 434 -7.59 -34.22 5.52
CA GLN A 434 -8.42 -35.42 5.31
C GLN A 434 -7.73 -36.65 5.92
N GLY A 435 -7.55 -36.67 7.23
CA GLY A 435 -7.02 -37.79 7.99
C GLY A 435 -8.10 -38.82 8.23
N ARG A 436 -8.08 -39.89 7.42
CA ARG A 436 -8.63 -41.24 7.67
C ARG A 436 -9.80 -41.29 8.65
N ARG A 437 -11.02 -41.31 8.12
CA ARG A 437 -12.10 -42.02 8.83
C ARG A 437 -11.62 -43.45 9.10
N PRO A 438 -11.80 -43.97 10.33
CA PRO A 438 -11.37 -45.32 10.69
C PRO A 438 -11.97 -46.40 9.79
#